data_AF-A0A3P6EVC9-F1
#
_entry.id   AF-A0A3P6EVC9-F1
#
_cell.length_a   1.000
_cell.length_b   1.000
_cell.length_c   1.000
_cell.angle_alpha   90.00
_cell.angle_beta   90.00
_cell.angle_gamma   90.00
#
_symmetry.space_group_name_H-M   'P 1'
#
loop_
_entity.id
_entity.type
_entity.pdbx_description
1 polymer ?
#
loop_
_entity_poly.entity_id
_entity_poly.type
_entity_poly.pdbx_seq_one_letter_code
_entity_poly.pdbx_strand_id
1 'polypeptide(L)' 'MSTRSPVATLSEQYHPFDDGVYDCVKKVIIGQDTQGIAYIIIQYVRNGDVVQLEHGSERGAQITETEFEVKC' A
#
# COMPACT_ATOMS: atom_id res chain seq x y z
N MET A 1 2.50 -20.66 -11.28
CA MET A 1 2.88 -21.31 -10.00
C MET A 1 3.84 -20.37 -9.31
N SER A 2 3.37 -19.59 -8.34
CA SER A 2 4.21 -18.61 -7.63
C SER A 2 4.98 -19.35 -6.53
N THR A 3 6.30 -19.38 -6.65
CA THR A 3 7.19 -20.07 -5.70
C THR A 3 7.30 -19.25 -4.42
N ARG A 4 6.67 -19.70 -3.33
CA ARG A 4 6.87 -19.15 -1.99
C ARG A 4 8.26 -19.59 -1.47
N SER A 5 9.14 -18.62 -1.23
CA SER A 5 10.39 -18.81 -0.47
C SER A 5 10.09 -18.95 1.03
N PRO A 6 10.84 -19.77 1.81
CA PRO A 6 10.55 -19.97 3.22
C PRO A 6 11.29 -18.97 4.15
N VAL A 7 10.47 -18.30 4.97
CA VAL A 7 10.57 -17.99 6.42
C VAL A 7 11.80 -17.26 6.98
N ALA A 8 11.53 -16.12 7.65
CA ALA A 8 12.27 -15.69 8.83
C ALA A 8 11.31 -15.56 10.02
N THR A 9 11.64 -16.25 11.11
CA THR A 9 10.90 -16.27 12.38
C THR A 9 11.52 -15.23 13.32
N LEU A 10 10.75 -14.21 13.74
CA LEU A 10 10.73 -13.53 15.07
C LEU A 10 9.98 -12.17 14.95
N SER A 11 8.69 -12.20 15.33
CA SER A 11 7.81 -11.10 15.81
C SER A 11 7.77 -9.71 15.17
N GLU A 12 8.16 -9.50 13.93
CA GLU A 12 7.62 -8.38 13.14
C GLU A 12 6.69 -8.96 12.07
N GLN A 13 5.39 -8.73 12.26
CA GLN A 13 4.34 -9.34 11.47
C GLN A 13 4.32 -8.70 10.07
N TYR A 14 5.28 -9.08 9.22
CA TYR A 14 5.28 -8.74 7.81
C TYR A 14 4.00 -9.32 7.19
N HIS A 15 3.04 -8.45 6.94
CA HIS A 15 1.79 -8.77 6.26
C HIS A 15 1.97 -8.41 4.77
N PRO A 16 2.44 -9.35 3.93
CA PRO A 16 2.39 -9.12 2.50
C PRO A 16 0.92 -8.92 2.09
N PHE A 17 0.67 -7.90 1.28
CA PHE A 17 -0.68 -7.60 0.80
C PHE A 17 -0.85 -7.91 -0.68
N ASP A 18 -2.05 -8.35 -1.02
CA ASP A 18 -2.58 -8.49 -2.37
C ASP A 18 -4.04 -8.03 -2.29
N ASP A 19 -4.32 -6.85 -2.82
CA ASP A 19 -5.65 -6.23 -2.75
C ASP A 19 -6.65 -6.89 -3.71
N GLY A 20 -6.18 -7.79 -4.57
CA GLY A 20 -6.98 -8.45 -5.59
C GLY A 20 -7.17 -7.59 -6.85
N VAL A 21 -8.24 -7.87 -7.58
CA VAL A 21 -8.47 -7.31 -8.93
C VAL A 21 -9.44 -6.13 -8.88
N TYR A 22 -9.09 -5.06 -9.58
CA TYR A 22 -9.86 -3.83 -9.75
C TYR A 22 -9.82 -3.38 -11.22
N ASP A 23 -10.72 -2.48 -11.61
CA ASP A 23 -10.81 -1.99 -12.99
C ASP A 23 -9.59 -1.13 -13.34
N CYS A 24 -9.16 -0.29 -12.40
CA CYS A 24 -7.91 0.47 -12.51
C CYS A 24 -7.37 0.86 -11.13
N VAL A 25 -6.08 1.19 -11.09
CA VAL A 25 -5.50 2.02 -10.04
C VAL A 25 -5.71 3.47 -10.46
N LYS A 26 -6.31 4.28 -9.58
CA LYS A 26 -6.60 5.70 -9.83
C LYS A 26 -5.56 6.61 -9.21
N LYS A 27 -5.14 6.31 -7.98
CA LYS A 27 -4.17 7.11 -7.23
C LYS A 27 -3.39 6.22 -6.26
N VAL A 28 -2.11 6.50 -6.11
CA VAL A 28 -1.26 5.92 -5.06
C VAL A 28 -0.72 7.05 -4.20
N ILE A 29 -0.84 6.92 -2.88
CA ILE A 29 -0.32 7.87 -1.90
C ILE A 29 0.71 7.13 -1.06
N ILE A 30 1.89 7.71 -0.94
CA ILE A 30 3.00 7.14 -0.16
C ILE A 30 3.30 8.10 0.98
N GLY A 31 3.09 7.62 2.21
CA GLY A 31 3.48 8.33 3.43
C GLY A 31 4.90 7.95 3.83
N GLN A 32 5.80 8.92 3.86
CA GLN A 32 7.20 8.74 4.25
C GLN A 32 7.50 9.45 5.56
N ASP A 33 8.23 8.79 6.45
CA ASP A 33 8.78 9.35 7.68
C ASP A 33 10.32 9.48 7.57
N THR A 34 10.98 9.79 8.68
CA THR A 34 12.45 9.87 8.74
C THR A 34 13.16 8.52 8.60
N GLN A 35 12.43 7.41 8.68
CA GLN A 35 12.96 6.04 8.62
C GLN A 35 12.66 5.34 7.29
N GLY A 36 11.73 5.86 6.48
CA GLY A 36 11.42 5.34 5.15
C GLY A 36 9.95 5.49 4.78
N ILE A 37 9.41 4.52 4.05
CA ILE A 37 7.97 4.45 3.74
C ILE A 37 7.24 3.89 4.97
N ALA A 38 6.34 4.67 5.55
CA ALA A 38 5.53 4.28 6.70
C ALA A 38 4.24 3.56 6.28
N TYR A 39 3.58 4.06 5.22
CA TYR A 39 2.38 3.46 4.67
C TYR A 39 2.21 3.76 3.17
N ILE A 40 1.36 2.96 2.53
CA ILE A 40 0.89 3.17 1.17
C ILE A 40 -0.64 3.10 1.21
N ILE A 41 -1.29 4.11 0.63
CA ILE A 41 -2.73 4.11 0.37
C ILE A 41 -2.93 4.01 -1.14
N ILE A 42 -3.78 3.08 -1.57
CA ILE A 42 -4.09 2.88 -2.98
C ILE A 42 -5.59 3.11 -3.18
N GLN A 43 -5.91 4.01 -4.09
CA GLN A 43 -7.26 4.21 -4.59
C GLN A 43 -7.43 3.45 -5.91
N TYR A 44 -8.43 2.59 -5.94
CA TYR A 44 -8.85 1.79 -7.07
C TYR A 44 -10.20 2.25 -7.59
N VAL A 45 -10.53 1.86 -8.82
CA VAL A 45 -11.91 1.90 -9.32
C VAL A 45 -12.47 0.48 -9.40
N ARG A 46 -13.69 0.28 -8.91
CA ARG A 46 -14.46 -0.95 -9.08
C ARG A 46 -15.90 -0.60 -9.41
N ASN A 47 -16.37 -1.02 -10.59
CA ASN A 47 -17.71 -0.73 -11.11
C ASN A 47 -18.04 0.77 -11.15
N GLY A 48 -17.03 1.62 -11.41
CA GLY A 48 -17.15 3.08 -11.42
C GLY A 48 -17.00 3.76 -10.05
N ASP A 49 -17.02 3.00 -8.96
CA ASP A 49 -16.83 3.53 -7.60
C ASP A 49 -15.35 3.53 -7.18
N VAL A 50 -14.96 4.51 -6.37
CA VAL A 50 -13.60 4.58 -5.81
C VAL A 50 -13.52 3.76 -4.53
N VAL A 51 -12.57 2.83 -4.47
CA VAL A 51 -12.28 2.00 -3.29
C VAL A 51 -10.87 2.34 -2.81
N GLN A 52 -10.70 2.59 -1.51
CA GLN A 52 -9.41 2.92 -0.91
C GLN A 52 -8.98 1.81 0.05
N LEU A 53 -7.73 1.36 -0.08
CA LEU A 53 -7.09 0.40 0.82
C LEU A 53 -5.74 0.94 1.29
N GLU A 54 -5.33 0.56 2.49
CA GLU A 54 -4.13 1.05 3.16
C GLU A 54 -3.29 -0.11 3.69
N HIS A 55 -1.97 0.00 3.51
CA HIS A 55 -0.98 -0.94 4.02
C HIS A 55 0.14 -0.22 4.76
N GLY A 56 0.48 -0.73 5.94
CA GLY A 56 1.39 -0.06 6.85
C GLY A 56 0.63 0.73 7.91
N SER A 57 1.30 1.69 8.52
CA SER A 57 0.66 2.59 9.47
C SER A 57 1.54 3.82 9.66
N GLU A 58 0.94 4.95 10.00
CA GLU A 58 1.70 6.12 10.45
C GLU A 58 2.61 5.74 11.62
N ARG A 59 3.91 6.01 11.46
CA ARG A 59 4.95 5.77 12.45
C ARG A 59 5.88 6.97 12.40
N GLY A 60 5.70 7.94 13.28
CA GLY A 60 6.55 9.13 13.31
C GLY A 60 5.77 10.40 13.63
N ALA A 61 6.50 11.44 14.07
CA ALA A 61 5.90 12.74 14.36
C ALA A 61 5.73 13.62 13.12
N GLN A 62 6.39 13.27 12.01
CA GLN A 62 6.38 14.01 10.76
C GLN A 62 6.26 13.03 9.60
N ILE A 63 5.18 13.16 8.84
CA ILE A 63 4.90 12.38 7.62
C ILE A 63 4.87 13.35 6.44
N THR A 64 5.57 12.98 5.37
CA THR A 64 5.45 13.64 4.06
C THR A 64 4.69 12.71 3.12
N GLU A 65 3.60 13.19 2.55
CA GLU A 65 2.81 12.45 1.57
C GLU A 65 3.21 12.82 0.15
N THR A 66 3.35 11.81 -0.71
CA THR A 66 3.49 12.00 -2.15
C THR A 66 2.38 11.25 -2.87
N GLU A 67 1.68 11.94 -3.78
CA GLU A 67 0.59 11.38 -4.56
C GLU A 67 0.99 11.13 -6.02
N PHE A 68 0.55 10.01 -6.56
CA PHE A 68 0.72 9.62 -7.95
C PHE A 68 -0.64 9.30 -8.55
N GLU A 69 -1.11 10.15 -9.45
CA GLU A 69 -2.33 9.89 -10.20
C GLU A 69 -2.04 9.00 -11.41
N VAL A 70 -2.86 7.97 -11.56
CA VAL A 70 -2.79 7.03 -12.66
C VAL A 70 -4.03 7.24 -13.52
N LYS A 71 -3.83 7.42 -14.83
CA LYS A 71 -4.95 7.57 -15.75
C LYS A 71 -5.68 6.24 -15.89
N CYS A 72 -6.88 6.21 -15.33
CA CYS A 72 -8.00 5.42 -15.78
C CYS A 72 -8.68 6.16 -16.95
#